data_AF-A0A8S2F576-F1
#
_entry.id   AF-A0A8S2F576-F1
#
_cell.length_a   1.000
_cell.length_b   1.000
_cell.length_c   1.000
_cell.angle_alpha   90.00
_cell.angle_beta   90.00
_cell.angle_gamma   90.00
#
_symmetry.space_group_name_H-M   'P 1'
#
loop_
_entity.id
_entity.type
_entity.pdbx_description
1 polymer ?
#
loop_
_entity_poly.entity_id
_entity_poly.type
_entity_poly.pdbx_seq_one_letter_code
_entity_poly.pdbx_strand_id
1 'polypeptide(L)'
;MGCGQPNMYMQGHKCMVTGSTSTKKLAVAKPPVYCENDRSKCVKGAKQMVFYYQKDGNNVFNVPKMPTYNEVMGFSEGAQNDIFEDSNLASIVG
;
A
#
# COMPACT_ATOMS: atom_id res chain seq x y z
N MET A 1 -15.87 -18.03 11.94
CA MET A 1 -16.92 -17.84 10.91
C MET A 1 -16.52 -16.63 10.07
N GLY A 2 -16.51 -16.77 8.74
CA GLY A 2 -16.15 -15.70 7.81
C GLY A 2 -17.38 -14.95 7.29
N CYS A 3 -17.24 -13.66 7.02
CA CYS A 3 -18.30 -12.79 6.49
C CYS A 3 -18.47 -12.92 4.97
N GLY A 4 -18.71 -14.14 4.47
CA GLY A 4 -18.85 -14.42 3.03
C GLY A 4 -17.53 -14.71 2.31
N GLN A 5 -17.60 -14.84 0.99
CA GLN A 5 -16.45 -15.11 0.13
C GLN A 5 -15.55 -13.86 0.04
N PRO A 6 -14.21 -14.01 0.15
CA PRO A 6 -13.30 -12.87 -0.06
C PRO A 6 -13.52 -12.22 -1.43
N ASN A 7 -13.41 -10.89 -1.48
CA ASN A 7 -13.53 -10.11 -2.71
C ASN A 7 -12.76 -8.79 -2.57
N MET A 8 -12.63 -8.04 -3.66
CA MET A 8 -12.11 -6.68 -3.66
C MET A 8 -13.02 -5.74 -4.44
N TYR A 9 -12.95 -4.45 -4.10
CA TYR A 9 -13.73 -3.41 -4.76
C TYR A 9 -12.76 -2.35 -5.31
N MET A 10 -12.93 -2.01 -6.58
CA MET A 10 -12.13 -0.99 -7.26
C MET A 10 -13.03 -0.14 -8.14
N GLN A 11 -12.93 1.19 -7.99
CA GLN A 11 -13.65 2.14 -8.81
C GLN A 11 -12.69 3.26 -9.25
N GLY A 12 -12.50 3.40 -10.56
CA GLY A 12 -11.65 4.43 -11.13
C GLY A 12 -12.38 5.76 -11.24
N HIS A 13 -11.68 6.86 -10.91
CA HIS A 13 -12.21 8.22 -11.01
C HIS A 13 -11.15 9.17 -11.56
N LYS A 14 -11.59 10.26 -12.19
CA LYS A 14 -10.71 11.38 -12.54
C LYS A 14 -10.45 12.21 -11.28
N CYS A 15 -9.18 12.39 -10.95
CA CYS A 15 -8.74 13.18 -9.79
C CYS A 15 -7.70 14.24 -10.20
N MET A 16 -7.57 15.28 -9.38
CA MET A 16 -6.56 16.33 -9.51
C MET A 16 -6.10 16.75 -8.11
N VAL A 17 -4.79 16.92 -7.93
CA VAL A 17 -4.22 17.49 -6.70
C VAL A 17 -4.25 19.00 -6.80
N THR A 18 -4.87 19.67 -5.83
CA THR A 18 -4.90 21.13 -5.71
C THR A 18 -3.98 21.60 -4.58
N GLY A 19 -3.56 22.86 -4.60
CA GLY A 19 -2.73 23.44 -3.53
C GLY A 19 -1.33 22.83 -3.41
N SER A 20 -0.81 22.19 -4.47
CA SER A 20 0.54 21.62 -4.43
C SER A 20 1.60 22.72 -4.27
N THR A 21 2.46 22.55 -3.27
CA THR A 21 3.64 23.39 -3.03
C THR A 21 4.94 22.67 -3.39
N SER A 22 4.86 21.46 -3.96
CA SER A 22 5.99 20.60 -4.27
C SER A 22 5.94 20.05 -5.70
N THR A 23 7.11 19.73 -6.22
CA THR A 23 7.31 19.07 -7.52
C THR A 23 7.93 17.67 -7.37
N LYS A 24 8.03 17.16 -6.14
CA LYS A 24 8.57 15.82 -5.86
C LYS A 24 7.75 14.76 -6.59
N LYS A 25 8.46 13.80 -7.19
CA LYS A 25 7.85 12.67 -7.88
C LYS A 25 7.55 11.54 -6.89
N LEU A 26 6.50 10.80 -7.18
CA LEU A 26 6.20 9.56 -6.49
C LEU A 26 7.22 8.48 -6.86
N ALA A 27 7.64 7.70 -5.89
CA ALA A 27 8.46 6.51 -6.11
C ALA A 27 7.66 5.43 -6.84
N VAL A 28 8.37 4.50 -7.50
CA VAL A 28 7.75 3.32 -8.10
C VAL A 28 7.11 2.45 -7.01
N ALA A 29 5.79 2.28 -7.09
CA ALA A 29 5.02 1.54 -6.09
C ALA A 29 5.26 0.03 -6.18
N LYS A 30 5.39 -0.63 -5.02
CA LYS A 30 5.57 -2.09 -4.90
C LYS A 30 4.33 -2.77 -4.31
N PRO A 31 4.05 -4.05 -4.63
CA PRO A 31 2.98 -4.81 -3.97
C PRO A 31 3.16 -4.81 -2.44
N PRO A 32 2.11 -4.60 -1.64
CA PRO A 32 2.20 -4.71 -0.19
C PRO A 32 2.39 -6.17 0.23
N VAL A 33 2.99 -6.39 1.40
CA VAL A 33 3.23 -7.72 1.96
C VAL A 33 2.56 -7.85 3.32
N TYR A 34 2.10 -9.06 3.64
CA TYR A 34 1.56 -9.36 4.95
C TYR A 34 2.68 -9.44 5.98
N CYS A 35 2.69 -8.50 6.92
CA CYS A 35 3.79 -8.29 7.87
C CYS A 35 3.29 -8.18 9.32
N GLU A 36 2.22 -8.92 9.68
CA GLU A 36 1.65 -8.92 11.05
C GLU A 36 2.70 -9.31 12.10
N ASN A 37 3.39 -10.43 11.87
CA ASN A 37 4.34 -11.00 12.84
C ASN A 37 5.68 -10.25 12.89
N ASP A 38 6.00 -9.46 11.86
CA ASP A 38 7.25 -8.73 11.76
C ASP A 38 7.03 -7.46 10.94
N ARG A 39 6.73 -6.37 11.66
CA ARG A 39 6.44 -5.05 11.07
C ARG A 39 7.63 -4.48 10.29
N SER A 40 8.85 -4.92 10.62
CA SER A 40 10.07 -4.46 9.91
C SER A 40 10.12 -4.95 8.47
N LYS A 41 9.42 -6.04 8.15
CA LYS A 41 9.30 -6.63 6.82
C LYS A 41 8.22 -5.99 5.96
N CYS A 42 7.42 -5.06 6.50
CA CYS A 42 6.43 -4.34 5.70
C CYS A 42 7.11 -3.57 4.57
N VAL A 43 6.44 -3.46 3.42
CA VAL A 43 6.89 -2.57 2.34
C VAL A 43 6.77 -1.12 2.82
N LYS A 44 7.91 -0.44 2.87
CA LYS A 44 8.01 1.00 3.12
C LYS A 44 7.85 1.78 1.82
N GLY A 45 7.38 3.00 1.93
CA GLY A 45 7.17 3.91 0.81
C GLY A 45 5.93 3.57 -0.03
N ALA A 46 6.02 3.93 -1.31
CA ALA A 46 4.92 3.78 -2.28
C ALA A 46 4.50 2.31 -2.41
N LYS A 47 3.21 2.06 -2.13
CA LYS A 47 2.59 0.74 -2.23
C LYS A 47 1.53 0.74 -3.32
N GLN A 48 1.39 -0.39 -4.00
CA GLN A 48 0.31 -0.63 -4.94
C GLN A 48 -1.02 -0.89 -4.19
N MET A 49 -2.14 -0.81 -4.91
CA MET A 49 -3.43 -1.31 -4.45
C MET A 49 -3.32 -2.81 -4.12
N VAL A 50 -4.16 -3.29 -3.20
CA VAL A 50 -4.27 -4.71 -2.88
C VAL A 50 -5.15 -5.40 -3.93
N PHE A 51 -4.53 -6.13 -4.86
CA PHE A 51 -5.24 -7.02 -5.79
C PHE A 51 -5.20 -8.45 -5.24
N TYR A 52 -6.36 -8.93 -4.81
CA TYR A 52 -6.50 -10.21 -4.11
C TYR A 52 -7.78 -10.94 -4.53
N TYR A 53 -7.71 -12.28 -4.54
CA TYR A 53 -8.82 -13.18 -4.81
C TYR A 53 -9.45 -13.03 -6.21
N GLN A 54 -8.65 -12.65 -7.21
CA GLN A 54 -9.05 -12.58 -8.62
C GLN A 54 -8.55 -13.80 -9.40
N LYS A 55 -9.10 -14.05 -10.60
CA LYS A 55 -8.61 -15.12 -11.48
C LYS A 55 -7.16 -14.86 -11.94
N ASP A 56 -6.88 -13.61 -12.29
CA ASP A 56 -5.60 -13.14 -12.82
C ASP A 56 -5.27 -11.76 -12.22
N GLY A 57 -3.99 -11.35 -12.26
CA GLY A 57 -3.58 -9.99 -11.89
C GLY A 57 -3.53 -9.71 -10.37
N ASN A 58 -3.62 -10.75 -9.52
CA ASN A 58 -3.34 -10.59 -8.10
C ASN A 58 -1.89 -10.12 -7.88
N ASN A 59 -1.68 -9.29 -6.86
CA ASN A 59 -0.34 -8.90 -6.40
C ASN A 59 -0.07 -9.28 -4.93
N VAL A 60 -1.09 -9.77 -4.22
CA VAL A 60 -0.99 -10.34 -2.88
C VAL A 60 -1.40 -11.81 -2.92
N PHE A 61 -0.58 -12.68 -2.33
CA PHE A 61 -0.75 -14.13 -2.37
C PHE A 61 -0.50 -14.77 -1.01
N ASN A 62 -1.13 -15.92 -0.76
CA ASN A 62 -0.84 -16.82 0.38
C ASN A 62 -0.82 -16.13 1.76
N VAL A 63 -1.77 -15.23 2.00
CA VAL A 63 -1.87 -14.51 3.27
C VAL A 63 -2.80 -15.24 4.26
N PRO A 64 -2.48 -15.24 5.57
CA PRO A 64 -3.24 -16.01 6.56
C PRO A 64 -4.60 -15.37 6.90
N LYS A 65 -4.75 -14.08 6.63
CA LYS A 65 -6.00 -13.32 6.77
C LYS A 65 -6.22 -12.48 5.52
N MET A 66 -7.48 -12.13 5.25
CA MET A 66 -7.82 -11.26 4.13
C MET A 66 -6.99 -9.97 4.19
N PRO A 67 -6.28 -9.61 3.11
CA PRO A 67 -5.46 -8.41 3.11
C PRO A 67 -6.36 -7.18 3.02
N THR A 68 -6.11 -6.19 3.88
CA THR A 68 -6.86 -4.93 3.92
C THR A 68 -5.89 -3.75 3.95
N TYR A 69 -6.41 -2.53 3.76
CA TYR A 69 -5.63 -1.30 3.83
C TYR A 69 -5.40 -0.92 5.29
N ASN A 70 -4.53 -1.67 5.97
CA ASN A 70 -4.24 -1.47 7.37
C ASN A 70 -2.76 -1.66 7.66
N GLU A 71 -2.48 -1.49 8.94
CA GLU A 71 -1.16 -1.65 9.49
C GLU A 71 -0.54 -2.98 9.10
N VAL A 72 -1.24 -4.11 9.21
CA VAL A 72 -0.74 -5.47 8.88
C VAL A 72 -0.21 -5.60 7.44
N MET A 73 -0.66 -4.76 6.52
CA MET A 73 -0.17 -4.69 5.13
C MET A 73 0.79 -3.51 4.86
N GLY A 74 1.20 -2.80 5.91
CA GLY A 74 2.12 -1.66 5.86
C GLY A 74 1.47 -0.32 5.52
N PHE A 75 0.14 -0.21 5.56
CA PHE A 75 -0.58 1.06 5.36
C PHE A 75 -0.81 1.73 6.72
N SER A 76 -0.28 2.94 6.91
CA SER A 76 -0.58 3.75 8.09
C SER A 76 -1.98 4.34 8.00
N GLU A 77 -2.56 4.69 9.13
CA GLU A 77 -3.75 5.52 9.15
C GLU A 77 -3.45 6.90 8.53
N GLY A 78 -4.42 7.45 7.80
CA GLY A 78 -4.28 8.75 7.13
C GLY A 78 -3.35 8.73 5.90
N ALA A 79 -2.69 9.87 5.67
CA ALA A 79 -1.88 10.11 4.49
C ALA A 79 -0.57 9.29 4.52
N GLN A 80 -0.21 8.71 3.36
CA GLN A 80 1.05 7.99 3.19
C GLN A 80 2.15 8.97 2.78
N ASN A 81 2.88 9.52 3.75
CA ASN A 81 3.83 10.61 3.51
C ASN A 81 5.20 10.14 2.98
N ASP A 82 5.46 8.84 2.96
CA ASP A 82 6.73 8.23 2.58
C ASP A 82 6.79 7.77 1.10
N ILE A 83 5.83 8.17 0.27
CA ILE A 83 5.66 7.63 -1.09
C ILE A 83 6.50 8.32 -2.18
N PHE A 84 7.31 9.32 -1.84
CA PHE A 84 8.10 10.10 -2.81
C PHE A 84 9.48 9.47 -3.10
N GLU A 85 10.12 9.80 -4.21
CA GLU A 85 11.44 9.23 -4.58
C GLU A 85 12.54 9.49 -3.53
N ASP A 86 12.47 10.63 -2.83
CA ASP A 86 13.47 11.09 -1.88
C ASP A 86 13.15 10.79 -0.41
N SER A 87 12.00 10.17 -0.11
CA SER A 87 11.60 9.83 1.26
C SER A 87 12.54 8.81 1.93
N ASN A 88 13.20 7.95 1.15
CA ASN A 88 14.21 7.02 1.64
C ASN A 88 15.55 7.70 2.02
N LEU A 89 15.82 8.91 1.54
CA LEU A 89 17.04 9.66 1.90
C LEU A 89 16.93 10.29 3.29
N ALA A 90 15.71 10.63 3.74
CA ALA A 90 15.48 11.20 5.07
C ALA A 90 15.80 10.22 6.21
N SER A 91 15.81 8.90 5.96
CA SER A 91 16.21 7.88 6.96
C SER A 91 17.73 7.67 7.07
N ILE A 92 18.54 8.31 6.22
CA ILE A 92 20.01 8.14 6.18
C ILE A 92 20.74 9.36 6.77
N VAL A 93 20.01 10.44 7.07
CA VAL A 93 20.55 11.71 7.59
C VAL A 93 19.95 12.05 8.98
N GLY A 94 19.44 11.05 9.69
CA GLY A 94 18.91 11.16 11.05
C GLY A 94 19.84 10.53 12.07
#